data_AF-A0A3D8YYE8-F1
#
_entry.id   AF-A0A3D8YYE8-F1
#
_cell.length_a   1.000
_cell.length_b   1.000
_cell.length_c   1.000
_cell.angle_alpha   90.00
_cell.angle_beta   90.00
_cell.angle_gamma   90.00
#
_symmetry.space_group_name_H-M   'P 1'
#
loop_
_entity.id
_entity.type
_entity.pdbx_description
1 polymer ?
#
loop_
_entity_poly.entity_id
_entity_poly.type
_entity_poly.pdbx_seq_one_letter_code
_entity_poly.pdbx_strand_id
1 'polypeptide(L)' 'MEEKEEIEELNIAEVGTIIEFKDGLQGIVEKVNDNSVIVNLTYMENFEDLGIEEKTVVNHKRYTILHKKVN' A
#
# COMPACT_ATOMS: atom_id res chain seq x y z
N MET A 1 21.05 -17.28 -22.41
CA MET A 1 19.65 -17.39 -21.94
C MET A 1 19.74 -17.41 -20.41
N GLU A 2 20.19 -16.27 -19.92
CA GLU A 2 20.70 -15.87 -18.60
C GLU A 2 20.55 -14.35 -18.74
N GLU A 3 19.85 -13.55 -17.94
CA GLU A 3 19.45 -13.64 -16.55
C GLU A 3 17.97 -13.22 -16.41
N LYS A 4 17.05 -14.15 -16.10
CA LYS A 4 15.66 -13.80 -15.71
C LYS A 4 15.50 -13.74 -14.19
N GLU A 5 16.54 -13.29 -13.50
CA GLU A 5 16.53 -13.01 -12.07
C GLU A 5 17.07 -11.59 -11.80
N GLU A 6 16.79 -10.64 -12.69
CA GLU A 6 16.94 -9.22 -12.39
C GLU A 6 15.79 -8.76 -11.48
N ILE A 7 16.08 -8.89 -10.18
CA ILE A 7 15.62 -8.07 -9.06
C ILE A 7 14.10 -8.07 -8.78
N GLU A 8 13.68 -9.04 -7.97
CA GLU A 8 12.51 -8.92 -7.07
C GLU A 8 12.80 -7.94 -5.91
N GLU A 9 13.56 -6.88 -6.19
CA GLU A 9 13.85 -5.80 -5.26
C GLU A 9 12.71 -4.77 -5.28
N LEU A 10 12.20 -4.46 -4.10
CA LEU A 10 11.84 -3.10 -3.70
C LEU A 10 10.55 -2.50 -4.28
N ASN A 11 9.46 -3.27 -4.28
CA ASN A 11 8.11 -2.67 -4.26
C ASN A 11 7.49 -2.68 -2.85
N ILE A 12 8.32 -2.51 -1.82
CA ILE A 12 7.83 -2.15 -0.48
C ILE A 12 7.44 -0.68 -0.52
N ALA A 13 6.19 -0.38 -0.22
CA ALA A 13 5.71 0.98 -0.08
C ALA A 13 6.36 1.67 1.12
N GLU A 14 6.78 2.92 0.94
CA GLU A 14 7.31 3.77 2.01
C GLU A 14 6.19 4.59 2.65
N VAL A 15 6.46 5.17 3.83
CA VAL A 15 5.52 6.09 4.49
C VAL A 15 5.19 7.27 3.57
N GLY A 16 3.90 7.52 3.38
CA GLY A 16 3.35 8.53 2.46
C GLY A 16 3.04 8.01 1.05
N THR A 17 3.38 6.75 0.74
CA THR A 17 3.02 6.11 -0.54
C THR A 17 1.53 5.79 -0.58
N ILE A 18 0.88 5.98 -1.73
CA ILE A 18 -0.50 5.54 -1.97
C ILE A 18 -0.47 4.13 -2.55
N ILE A 19 -1.21 3.22 -1.93
CA ILE A 19 -1.36 1.84 -2.39
C ILE A 19 -2.83 1.48 -2.60
N GLU A 20 -3.07 0.53 -3.49
CA GLU A 20 -4.37 -0.10 -3.71
C GLU A 20 -4.33 -1.56 -3.26
N PHE A 21 -5.38 -2.02 -2.60
CA PHE A 21 -5.52 -3.38 -2.10
C PHE A 21 -6.99 -3.80 -2.10
N LYS A 22 -7.25 -5.11 -1.94
CA LYS A 22 -8.62 -5.68 -1.95
C LYS A 22 -9.48 -5.18 -3.13
N ASP A 23 -8.89 -5.16 -4.33
CA ASP A 23 -9.57 -4.84 -5.59
C ASP A 23 -10.32 -3.49 -5.59
N GLY A 24 -9.64 -2.43 -5.12
CA GLY A 24 -10.11 -1.04 -5.29
C GLY A 24 -10.09 -0.18 -4.02
N LEU A 25 -9.79 -0.74 -2.85
CA LEU A 25 -9.54 0.09 -1.66
C LEU A 25 -8.18 0.74 -1.78
N GLN A 26 -8.13 2.05 -1.53
CA GLN A 26 -6.91 2.82 -1.60
C GLN A 26 -6.61 3.44 -0.24
N GLY A 27 -5.33 3.69 0.01
CA GLY A 27 -4.96 4.46 1.18
C GLY A 27 -3.48 4.79 1.24
N ILE A 28 -3.15 5.62 2.23
CA ILE A 28 -1.80 6.15 2.42
C ILE A 28 -1.07 5.32 3.46
N VAL A 29 0.14 4.87 3.14
CA VAL A 29 0.98 4.14 4.10
C VAL A 29 1.43 5.08 5.21
N GLU A 30 1.08 4.75 6.45
CA GLU A 30 1.55 5.47 7.65
C GLU A 30 2.72 4.77 8.34
N LYS A 31 2.78 3.45 8.24
CA LYS A 31 3.83 2.64 8.87
C LYS A 31 4.18 1.42 8.03
N VAL A 32 5.46 1.06 8.01
CA VAL A 32 5.97 -0.15 7.41
C VAL A 32 6.48 -1.08 8.51
N ASN A 33 6.09 -2.35 8.44
CA ASN A 33 6.57 -3.44 9.28
C ASN A 33 7.18 -4.53 8.36
N ASP A 34 7.86 -5.52 8.92
CA ASP A 34 8.62 -6.51 8.13
C ASP A 34 7.80 -7.28 7.08
N ASN A 35 6.52 -7.54 7.34
CA ASN A 35 5.64 -8.31 6.45
C ASN A 35 4.35 -7.57 6.07
N SER A 36 4.19 -6.32 6.49
CA SER A 36 2.95 -5.57 6.28
C SER A 36 3.14 -4.07 6.39
N VAL A 37 2.19 -3.33 5.84
CA VAL A 37 2.05 -1.89 6.03
C VAL A 37 0.76 -1.57 6.76
N ILE A 38 0.78 -0.49 7.56
CA ILE A 38 -0.43 0.13 8.10
C ILE A 38 -0.83 1.26 7.16
N VAL A 39 -2.08 1.23 6.73
CA VAL A 39 -2.64 2.13 5.72
C VAL A 39 -3.77 2.92 6.35
N ASN A 40 -3.79 4.23 6.10
CA ASN A 40 -4.88 5.13 6.46
C ASN A 40 -5.85 5.29 5.28
N LEU A 41 -7.13 5.04 5.55
CA LEU A 41 -8.24 5.03 4.59
C LEU A 41 -9.04 6.33 4.58
N THR A 42 -8.84 7.22 5.56
CA THR A 42 -9.56 8.51 5.65
C THR A 42 -9.21 9.47 4.51
N TYR A 43 -8.23 9.13 3.67
CA TYR A 43 -7.92 9.83 2.43
C TYR A 43 -9.01 9.66 1.36
N MET A 44 -9.79 8.57 1.39
CA MET A 44 -10.87 8.34 0.41
C MET A 44 -12.07 9.23 0.75
N GLU A 45 -12.63 9.92 -0.24
CA GLU A 45 -13.80 10.80 -0.07
C GLU A 45 -15.04 10.08 0.48
N ASN A 46 -15.21 8.80 0.13
CA ASN A 46 -16.32 7.95 0.55
C ASN A 46 -16.03 7.15 1.84
N PHE A 47 -14.96 7.46 2.56
CA PHE A 47 -14.57 6.71 3.76
C PHE A 47 -15.69 6.67 4.82
N GLU A 48 -16.33 7.81 5.09
CA GLU A 48 -17.39 7.92 6.11
C GLU A 48 -18.61 7.05 5.76
N ASP A 49 -18.93 6.92 4.47
CA ASP A 49 -20.06 6.13 3.98
C ASP A 49 -19.80 4.61 4.04
N LEU A 50 -18.53 4.19 4.00
CA LEU A 50 -18.15 2.78 4.00
C LEU A 50 -18.28 2.12 5.39
N GLY A 51 -18.31 2.92 6.47
CA GLY A 51 -18.41 2.42 7.85
C GLY A 51 -17.27 1.48 8.25
N ILE A 52 -16.09 1.65 7.64
CA ILE A 52 -14.88 0.84 7.88
C ILE A 52 -13.95 1.52 8.89
N GLU A 53 -13.00 0.77 9.42
CA GLU A 53 -11.96 1.33 10.31
C GLU A 53 -11.04 2.30 9.54
N GLU A 54 -10.64 3.39 10.19
CA GLU A 54 -9.73 4.40 9.63
C GLU A 54 -8.40 3.82 9.15
N LYS A 55 -7.94 2.74 9.80
CA LYS A 55 -6.65 2.12 9.53
C LYS A 55 -6.79 0.63 9.34
N THR A 56 -5.97 0.09 8.46
CA THR A 56 -5.92 -1.36 8.23
C THR A 56 -4.50 -1.85 7.98
N VAL A 57 -4.28 -3.13 8.24
CA VAL A 57 -2.98 -3.81 8.03
C VAL A 57 -3.04 -4.58 6.73
N VAL A 58 -2.10 -4.31 5.83
CA VAL A 58 -2.04 -4.94 4.50
C VAL A 58 -0.69 -5.62 4.30
N ASN A 59 -0.71 -6.87 3.85
CA ASN A 59 0.52 -7.62 3.57
C ASN A 59 1.21 -7.09 2.31
N HIS A 60 2.55 -7.10 2.28
CA HIS A 60 3.34 -6.65 1.11
C HIS A 60 3.01 -7.39 -0.20
N LYS A 61 2.48 -8.61 -0.12
CA LYS A 61 2.09 -9.41 -1.28
C LYS A 61 0.65 -9.16 -1.75
N ARG A 62 -0.10 -8.25 -1.10
CA ARG A 62 -1.54 -8.05 -1.32
C ARG A 62 -1.93 -6.59 -1.64
N TYR A 63 -1.00 -5.82 -2.17
CA TYR A 63 -1.28 -4.47 -2.67
C TYR A 63 -0.45 -4.15 -3.91
N THR A 64 -0.87 -3.10 -4.61
CA THR A 64 -0.15 -2.46 -5.72
C THR A 64 0.17 -1.02 -5.34
N ILE A 65 1.38 -0.55 -5.63
CA ILE A 65 1.74 0.86 -5.40
C ILE A 65 1.17 1.71 -6.54
N LEU A 66 0.36 2.73 -6.20
CA LEU A 66 -0.20 3.67 -7.18
C LEU A 66 0.64 4.95 -7.31
N HIS A 67 1.10 5.49 -6.18
CA HIS A 67 1.90 6.71 -6.18
C HIS A 67 3.04 6.60 -5.16
N LYS A 68 4.27 6.48 -5.68
CA LYS A 68 5.48 6.55 -4.85
C LYS A 68 5.71 8.00 -4.44
N LYS A 69 6.08 8.21 -3.18
CA LYS A 69 6.52 9.53 -2.73
C LYS A 69 7.81 9.88 -3.49
N VAL A 70 7.78 10.91 -4.32
CA VAL A 70 8.97 11.45 -4.97
C VAL A 70 9.51 12.54 -4.05
N ASN A 71 10.78 12.39 -3.62
CA ASN A 71 11.49 13.42 -2.84
C ASN A 71 12.01 14.54 -3.74
#